data_AF-A0A170SVS2-F1
#
_entry.id   AF-A0A170SVS2-F1
#
_cell.length_a   1.000
_cell.length_b   1.000
_cell.length_c   1.000
_cell.angle_alpha   90.00
_cell.angle_beta   90.00
_cell.angle_gamma   90.00
#
_symmetry.space_group_name_H-M   'P 1'
#
loop_
_entity.id
_entity.type
_entity.pdbx_description
1 polymer ?
#
loop_
_entity_poly.entity_id
_entity_poly.type
_entity_poly.pdbx_seq_one_letter_code
_entity_poly.pdbx_strand_id
1 'polypeptide(L)'
;MGDALPISIAEGGVEVLRKLLLRALNENQRLILQSINGKHRSLNALLEELSRKERKPLSTLKLNARILKELGLIDYGTKENPRPVTLTEEGKLILRILGGDGFE
;
A
#
# COMPACT_ATOMS: atom_id res chain seq x y z
N MET A 1 8.89 -15.01 -28.38
CA MET A 1 10.25 -14.47 -28.26
C MET A 1 10.10 -13.01 -27.87
N GLY A 2 10.45 -12.70 -26.62
CA GLY A 2 10.20 -11.41 -25.99
C GLY A 2 10.20 -11.57 -24.48
N ASP A 3 11.23 -12.23 -23.95
CA ASP A 3 11.51 -12.19 -22.52
C ASP A 3 11.88 -10.75 -22.20
N ALA A 4 10.90 -9.96 -21.75
CA ALA A 4 11.19 -8.70 -21.11
C ALA A 4 12.10 -9.03 -19.92
N LEU A 5 13.35 -8.59 -19.99
CA LEU A 5 14.30 -8.73 -18.91
C LEU A 5 13.63 -8.22 -17.62
N PRO A 6 13.66 -8.97 -16.51
CA PRO A 6 13.23 -8.41 -15.23
C PRO A 6 14.04 -7.13 -15.03
N ILE A 7 13.37 -6.04 -14.67
CA ILE A 7 14.04 -4.77 -14.44
C ILE A 7 15.10 -5.03 -13.36
N SER A 8 16.36 -5.18 -13.78
CA SER A 8 17.49 -5.35 -12.88
C SER A 8 17.84 -3.95 -12.40
N ILE A 9 17.14 -3.51 -11.36
CA ILE A 9 17.44 -2.23 -10.72
C ILE A 9 18.79 -2.41 -10.03
N ALA A 10 19.85 -1.79 -10.56
CA ALA A 10 21.14 -1.71 -9.87
C ALA A 10 20.92 -1.21 -8.43
N GLU A 11 21.73 -1.62 -7.44
CA GLU A 11 21.51 -1.28 -6.03
C GLU A 11 21.22 0.22 -5.79
N GLY A 12 21.88 1.12 -6.54
CA GLY A 12 21.62 2.57 -6.48
C GLY A 12 20.25 3.01 -7.02
N GLY A 13 19.64 2.25 -7.93
CA GLY A 13 18.31 2.53 -8.49
C GLY A 13 17.17 2.25 -7.52
N VAL A 14 17.31 1.27 -6.62
CA VAL A 14 16.27 0.97 -5.62
C VAL A 14 16.12 2.13 -4.64
N GLU A 15 17.25 2.71 -4.22
CA GLU A 15 17.26 3.86 -3.32
C GLU A 15 16.67 5.12 -3.99
N VAL A 16 16.90 5.33 -5.28
CA VAL A 16 16.25 6.42 -6.04
C VAL A 16 14.74 6.21 -6.10
N LEU A 17 14.27 5.00 -6.41
CA LEU A 17 12.85 4.68 -6.42
C LEU A 17 12.21 4.85 -5.04
N ARG A 18 12.88 4.42 -3.97
CA ARG A 18 12.44 4.65 -2.59
C ARG A 18 12.22 6.14 -2.32
N LYS A 19 13.17 6.99 -2.70
CA LYS A 19 13.07 8.46 -2.56
C LYS A 19 11.94 9.06 -3.38
N LEU A 20 11.62 8.50 -4.55
CA LEU A 20 10.48 8.94 -5.36
C LEU A 20 9.15 8.51 -4.73
N LEU A 21 9.05 7.27 -4.29
CA LEU A 21 7.84 6.73 -3.64
C LEU A 21 7.52 7.42 -2.32
N LEU A 22 8.53 7.77 -1.52
CA LEU A 22 8.35 8.55 -0.29
C LEU A 22 7.80 9.96 -0.54
N ARG A 23 8.04 10.52 -1.74
CA ARG A 23 7.47 11.82 -2.16
C ARG A 23 6.09 11.68 -2.79
N ALA A 24 5.87 10.62 -3.56
CA ALA A 24 4.61 10.38 -4.27
C ALA A 24 3.49 9.91 -3.34
N LEU A 25 3.80 9.02 -2.40
CA LEU A 25 2.85 8.55 -1.40
C LEU A 25 2.89 9.46 -0.20
N ASN A 26 1.74 9.92 0.29
CA ASN A 26 1.68 10.70 1.53
C ASN A 26 1.75 9.80 2.77
N GLU A 27 1.86 10.43 3.95
CA GLU A 27 1.97 9.73 5.23
C GLU A 27 0.80 8.78 5.50
N ASN A 28 -0.43 9.19 5.18
CA ASN A 28 -1.62 8.38 5.42
C ASN A 28 -1.68 7.16 4.50
N GLN A 29 -1.25 7.30 3.24
CA GLN A 29 -1.14 6.19 2.30
C GLN A 29 -0.13 5.16 2.78
N ARG A 30 1.06 5.60 3.21
CA ARG A 30 2.09 4.72 3.77
C ARG A 30 1.62 4.02 5.03
N LEU A 31 0.97 4.75 5.94
CA LEU A 31 0.38 4.20 7.15
C LEU A 31 -0.63 3.08 6.83
N ILE A 32 -1.53 3.31 5.86
CA ILE A 32 -2.52 2.30 5.45
C ILE A 32 -1.81 1.06 4.90
N LEU A 33 -0.85 1.23 3.97
CA LEU A 33 -0.11 0.12 3.38
C LEU A 33 0.62 -0.73 4.45
N GLN A 34 1.30 -0.09 5.39
CA GLN A 34 2.02 -0.74 6.49
C GLN A 34 1.10 -1.48 7.47
N SER A 35 -0.17 -1.08 7.55
CA SER A 35 -1.11 -1.61 8.54
C SER A 35 -1.94 -2.80 8.02
N ILE A 36 -1.91 -3.07 6.71
CA ILE A 36 -2.60 -4.23 6.12
C ILE A 36 -1.79 -5.49 6.41
N ASN A 37 -2.33 -6.34 7.27
CA ASN A 37 -1.69 -7.58 7.71
C ASN A 37 -2.61 -8.81 7.61
N GLY A 38 -3.74 -8.68 6.89
CA GLY A 38 -4.73 -9.75 6.72
C GLY A 38 -5.62 -10.04 7.94
N LYS A 39 -5.45 -9.31 9.06
CA LYS A 39 -6.27 -9.54 10.28
C LYS A 39 -7.62 -8.84 10.23
N HIS A 40 -7.75 -7.77 9.43
CA HIS A 40 -8.99 -6.99 9.34
C HIS A 40 -9.98 -7.58 8.34
N ARG A 41 -11.20 -7.83 8.82
CA ARG A 41 -12.30 -8.39 8.02
C ARG A 41 -12.84 -7.43 6.94
N SER A 42 -12.54 -6.13 7.03
CA SER A 42 -12.93 -5.13 6.05
C SER A 42 -12.01 -3.91 6.10
N LEU A 43 -12.01 -3.11 5.04
CA LEU A 43 -11.31 -1.82 5.02
C LEU A 43 -11.81 -0.90 6.14
N ASN A 44 -13.12 -0.81 6.35
CA ASN A 44 -13.68 0.10 7.37
C ASN A 44 -13.17 -0.23 8.78
N ALA A 45 -13.07 -1.52 9.13
CA ALA A 45 -12.52 -1.94 10.42
C ALA A 45 -11.05 -1.48 10.59
N LEU A 46 -10.22 -1.64 9.56
CA LEU A 46 -8.84 -1.15 9.56
C LEU A 46 -8.78 0.37 9.72
N LEU A 47 -9.57 1.12 8.94
CA LEU A 47 -9.51 2.58 8.96
C LEU A 47 -10.06 3.18 10.25
N GLU A 48 -11.06 2.55 10.88
CA GLU A 48 -11.55 2.96 12.20
C GLU A 48 -10.50 2.75 13.29
N GLU A 49 -9.80 1.62 13.27
CA GLU A 49 -8.68 1.38 14.18
C GLU A 49 -7.58 2.43 14.00
N LEU A 50 -7.16 2.68 12.75
CA LEU A 50 -6.16 3.70 12.43
C LEU A 50 -6.60 5.11 12.82
N SER A 51 -7.87 5.45 12.60
CA SER A 51 -8.42 6.76 12.98
C SER A 51 -8.30 6.98 14.49
N ARG A 52 -8.62 5.96 15.30
CA ARG A 52 -8.50 6.04 16.77
C ARG A 52 -7.05 6.09 17.23
N LYS A 53 -6.20 5.21 16.68
CA LYS A 53 -4.80 5.06 17.09
C LYS A 53 -3.97 6.28 16.73
N GLU A 54 -4.10 6.77 15.50
CA GLU A 54 -3.27 7.83 14.93
C GLU A 54 -3.94 9.22 15.01
N ARG A 55 -5.17 9.30 15.56
CA ARG A 55 -5.99 10.52 15.65
C ARG A 55 -6.19 11.22 14.31
N LYS A 56 -6.30 10.44 13.23
CA LYS A 56 -6.51 10.94 11.87
C LYS A 56 -8.00 10.90 11.51
N PRO A 57 -8.55 11.90 10.79
CA PRO A 57 -9.95 11.88 10.39
C PRO A 57 -10.27 10.67 9.50
N LEU A 58 -11.36 9.96 9.81
CA LEU A 58 -11.78 8.78 9.05
C LEU A 58 -12.05 9.09 7.57
N SER A 59 -12.59 10.28 7.26
CA SER A 59 -12.82 10.73 5.89
C SER A 59 -11.51 10.84 5.09
N THR A 60 -10.46 11.40 5.71
CA THR A 60 -9.13 11.48 5.13
C THR A 60 -8.56 10.09 4.86
N LEU A 61 -8.68 9.17 5.80
CA LEU A 61 -8.22 7.79 5.62
C LEU A 61 -8.98 7.06 4.51
N LYS A 62 -10.30 7.25 4.41
CA LYS A 62 -11.13 6.68 3.34
C LYS A 62 -10.72 7.19 1.95
N LEU A 63 -10.46 8.49 1.82
CA LEU A 63 -9.96 9.06 0.57
C LEU A 63 -8.62 8.43 0.18
N ASN A 64 -7.69 8.30 1.12
CA ASN A 64 -6.38 7.71 0.85
C ASN A 64 -6.48 6.22 0.48
N ALA A 65 -7.34 5.45 1.16
CA ALA A 65 -7.58 4.06 0.80
C ALA A 65 -8.19 3.90 -0.60
N ARG A 66 -9.10 4.81 -0.99
CA ARG A 66 -9.65 4.83 -2.34
C ARG A 66 -8.57 5.08 -3.38
N ILE A 67 -7.70 6.07 -3.16
CA ILE A 67 -6.56 6.35 -4.07
C ILE A 67 -5.64 5.14 -4.16
N LEU A 68 -5.32 4.48 -3.05
CA LEU A 68 -4.50 3.27 -3.06
C LEU A 68 -5.13 2.12 -3.86
N LYS A 69 -6.46 1.99 -3.82
CA LYS A 69 -7.19 1.01 -4.64
C LYS A 69 -7.19 1.38 -6.12
N GLU A 70 -7.38 2.67 -6.43
CA GLU A 70 -7.33 3.18 -7.82
C GLU A 70 -5.92 3.00 -8.42
N LEU A 71 -4.87 3.12 -7.60
CA LEU A 71 -3.48 2.81 -7.99
C LEU A 71 -3.18 1.30 -8.06
N GLY A 72 -4.12 0.43 -7.67
CA GLY A 72 -3.93 -1.01 -7.67
C GLY A 72 -2.96 -1.51 -6.58
N LEU A 73 -2.72 -0.76 -5.51
CA LEU A 73 -1.83 -1.16 -4.40
C LEU A 73 -2.55 -1.99 -3.33
N ILE A 74 -3.86 -1.81 -3.21
CA ILE A 74 -4.70 -2.57 -2.28
C ILE A 74 -5.97 -3.02 -2.98
N ASP A 75 -6.54 -4.12 -2.52
CA ASP A 75 -7.89 -4.54 -2.89
C ASP A 75 -8.74 -4.78 -1.64
N TYR A 76 -10.06 -4.64 -1.82
CA TYR A 76 -11.08 -4.90 -0.83
C TYR A 76 -12.45 -5.01 -1.50
N GLY A 77 -13.39 -5.66 -0.82
CA GLY A 77 -14.75 -5.84 -1.34
C GLY A 77 -15.64 -4.61 -1.21
N THR A 78 -16.80 -4.65 -1.83
CA THR A 78 -17.86 -3.65 -1.64
C THR A 78 -18.85 -4.15 -0.60
N LYS A 79 -19.91 -3.38 -0.36
CA LYS A 79 -21.00 -3.81 0.53
C LYS A 79 -21.75 -5.01 -0.06
N GLU A 80 -21.87 -5.07 -1.39
CA GLU A 80 -22.57 -6.10 -2.14
C GLU A 80 -21.72 -7.36 -2.32
N ASN A 81 -20.39 -7.20 -2.37
CA ASN A 81 -19.43 -8.31 -2.44
C ASN A 81 -18.31 -8.10 -1.41
N PRO A 82 -18.54 -8.45 -0.13
CA PRO A 82 -17.60 -8.17 0.96
C PRO A 82 -16.35 -9.05 0.85
N ARG A 83 -15.19 -8.41 0.91
CA ARG A 83 -13.87 -9.07 0.93
C ARG A 83 -12.95 -8.32 1.90
N PRO A 84 -12.05 -9.04 2.59
CA PRO A 84 -11.02 -8.44 3.43
C PRO A 84 -10.17 -7.43 2.65
N VAL A 85 -9.53 -6.52 3.38
CA VAL A 85 -8.52 -5.63 2.77
C VAL A 85 -7.20 -6.38 2.64
N THR A 86 -6.60 -6.33 1.46
CA THR A 86 -5.34 -7.04 1.13
C THR A 86 -4.41 -6.14 0.33
N LEU A 87 -3.10 -6.35 0.47
CA LEU A 87 -2.11 -5.82 -0.46
C LEU A 87 -2.18 -6.63 -1.76
N THR A 88 -2.11 -5.94 -2.91
CA THR A 88 -1.83 -6.59 -4.20
C THR A 88 -0.34 -6.95 -4.29
N GLU A 89 0.07 -7.62 -5.37
CA GLU A 89 1.49 -7.90 -5.60
C GLU A 89 2.29 -6.60 -5.77
N GLU A 90 1.72 -5.61 -6.47
CA GLU A 90 2.29 -4.27 -6.61
C GLU A 90 2.36 -3.56 -5.24
N GLY A 91 1.32 -3.67 -4.42
CA GLY A 91 1.30 -3.13 -3.06
C GLY A 91 2.42 -3.69 -2.18
N LYS A 92 2.64 -5.01 -2.24
CA LYS A 92 3.74 -5.69 -1.53
C LYS A 92 5.10 -5.22 -2.04
N LEU A 93 5.28 -5.12 -3.35
CA LEU A 93 6.53 -4.63 -3.95
C LEU A 93 6.85 -3.21 -3.48
N ILE A 94 5.88 -2.29 -3.54
CA ILE A 94 6.04 -0.91 -3.06
C ILE A 94 6.41 -0.89 -1.58
N LEU A 95 5.78 -1.73 -0.76
CA LEU A 95 6.08 -1.81 0.67
C LEU A 95 7.53 -2.28 0.93
N ARG A 96 8.02 -3.28 0.18
CA ARG A 96 9.43 -3.75 0.28
C ARG A 96 10.42 -2.64 -0.06
N ILE A 97 10.18 -1.93 -1.17
CA ILE A 97 11.02 -0.78 -1.58
C ILE A 97 11.01 0.32 -0.50
N LEU A 98 9.85 0.60 0.11
CA LEU A 98 9.75 1.58 1.21
C LEU A 98 10.47 1.12 2.49
N GLY A 99 10.42 -0.18 2.81
CA GLY A 99 11.12 -0.79 3.94
C GLY A 99 12.63 -0.74 3.79
N GLY A 100 13.13 -0.74 2.55
CA GLY A 100 14.56 -0.89 2.28
C GLY A 100 15.02 -2.33 2.40
N ASP A 101 14.08 -3.27 2.49
CA ASP A 101 14.34 -4.68 2.35
C ASP A 101 14.68 -4.91 0.88
N GLY A 102 15.97 -5.05 0.58
CA GLY A 102 16.43 -5.42 -0.75
C GLY A 102 15.73 -6.70 -1.22
N PHE A 103 15.75 -6.93 -2.53
CA PHE A 103 15.39 -8.23 -3.08
C PHE A 103 16.46 -9.25 -2.68
N GLU A 104 16.44 -9.69 -1.42
CA GLU A 104 17.12 -10.92 -0.99
C GLU A 104 16.29 -12.15 -1.40
#